data_AF-A0AAV9QKX6-F1
#
_entry.id   AF-A0AAV9QKX6-F1
#
_cell.length_a   1.000
_cell.length_b   1.000
_cell.length_c   1.000
_cell.angle_alpha   90.00
_cell.angle_beta   90.00
_cell.angle_gamma   90.00
#
_symmetry.space_group_name_H-M   'P 1'
#
loop_
_entity.id
_entity.type
_entity.pdbx_description
1 polymer ?
#
loop_
_entity_poly.entity_id
_entity_poly.type
_entity_poly.pdbx_seq_one_letter_code
_entity_poly.pdbx_strand_id
1 'polypeptide(L)'
;MSNNGDTPMEELEDYEKGEELLLDGTKKLVILPGASSHAASFQIEKEDHTLGNALRYFVNKNSDVEFCGYTIPHPSETKMNIRIQTWEDTKTTAVDALRKGLIDMMEACDVISEKFTEARDEFDAKQS
;
A
#
# COMPACT_ATOMS: atom_id res chain seq x y z
N MET A 1 -36.16 -8.09 -9.93
CA MET A 1 -35.19 -8.07 -11.04
C MET A 1 -34.11 -7.07 -10.65
N SER A 2 -33.01 -7.59 -10.10
CA SER A 2 -31.82 -6.80 -9.81
C SER A 2 -31.21 -6.36 -11.14
N ASN A 3 -30.95 -5.07 -11.29
CA ASN A 3 -30.04 -4.58 -12.31
C ASN A 3 -28.70 -4.34 -11.63
N ASN A 4 -27.75 -5.24 -11.91
CA ASN A 4 -26.33 -5.00 -11.78
C ASN A 4 -25.98 -3.90 -12.79
N GLY A 5 -25.53 -2.76 -12.29
CA GLY A 5 -24.93 -1.70 -13.09
C GLY A 5 -23.42 -1.79 -12.95
N ASP A 6 -22.81 -2.69 -13.72
CA ASP A 6 -21.38 -2.63 -14.02
C ASP A 6 -21.10 -1.26 -14.64
N THR A 7 -20.33 -0.44 -13.93
CA THR A 7 -19.82 0.82 -14.46
C THR A 7 -18.43 0.51 -15.04
N PRO A 8 -18.19 0.69 -16.34
CA PRO A 8 -16.91 0.35 -16.96
C PRO A 8 -15.74 1.15 -16.37
N MET A 9 -14.62 0.46 -16.18
CA MET A 9 -13.33 0.97 -15.75
C MET A 9 -12.60 1.70 -16.90
N GLU A 10 -13.19 2.74 -17.44
CA GLU A 10 -12.54 3.67 -18.37
C GLU A 10 -12.72 5.09 -17.85
N GLU A 11 -11.86 5.48 -16.89
CA GLU A 11 -11.40 6.85 -16.58
C GLU A 11 -10.61 6.78 -15.25
N LEU A 12 -9.36 6.31 -15.30
CA LEU A 12 -8.37 6.42 -14.22
C LEU A 12 -7.29 7.45 -14.57
N GLU A 13 -7.71 8.55 -15.19
CA GLU A 13 -6.87 9.74 -15.41
C GLU A 13 -7.48 10.90 -14.64
N ASP A 14 -7.26 10.93 -13.32
CA ASP A 14 -7.13 12.15 -12.51
C ASP A 14 -6.91 11.77 -11.04
N TYR A 15 -5.65 11.45 -10.69
CA TYR A 15 -5.22 11.56 -9.29
C TYR A 15 -5.08 13.05 -8.97
N GLU A 16 -6.22 13.71 -8.77
CA GLU A 16 -6.25 15.09 -8.29
C GLU A 16 -5.37 15.18 -7.05
N LYS A 17 -4.43 16.13 -7.11
CA LYS A 17 -3.43 16.48 -6.11
C LYS A 17 -4.01 16.30 -4.69
N GLY A 18 -3.72 15.14 -4.09
CA GLY A 18 -4.46 14.65 -2.93
C GLY A 18 -4.62 15.74 -1.89
N GLU A 19 -5.86 16.00 -1.48
CA GLU A 19 -6.11 16.73 -0.25
C GLU A 19 -5.11 16.23 0.80
N GLU A 20 -4.51 17.17 1.53
CA GLU A 20 -3.62 16.81 2.63
C GLU A 20 -4.35 15.76 3.47
N LEU A 21 -3.84 14.52 3.47
CA LEU A 21 -4.58 13.37 3.97
C LEU A 21 -4.55 13.46 5.50
N LEU A 22 -5.47 14.26 6.02
CA LEU A 22 -5.55 14.66 7.41
C LEU A 22 -6.48 13.68 8.15
N LEU A 23 -5.93 12.96 9.12
CA LEU A 23 -6.68 12.19 10.10
C LEU A 23 -6.77 12.99 11.38
N ASP A 24 -7.98 13.40 11.76
CA ASP A 24 -8.25 14.22 12.95
C ASP A 24 -7.39 15.50 13.00
N GLY A 25 -7.08 16.09 11.83
CA GLY A 25 -6.22 17.26 11.72
C GLY A 25 -4.71 16.98 11.75
N THR A 26 -4.29 15.71 11.70
CA THR A 26 -2.88 15.28 11.65
C THR A 26 -2.56 14.60 10.32
N LYS A 27 -1.33 14.79 9.81
CA LYS A 27 -0.89 14.13 8.57
C LYS A 27 -0.85 12.62 8.73
N LYS A 28 -1.58 11.87 7.89
CA LYS A 28 -1.56 10.40 7.88
C LYS A 28 -0.17 9.84 7.60
N LEU A 29 0.61 10.48 6.73
CA LEU A 29 1.95 10.07 6.34
C LEU A 29 2.94 11.21 6.61
N VAL A 30 4.00 10.93 7.36
CA VAL A 30 5.07 11.88 7.67
C VAL A 30 6.43 11.24 7.36
N ILE A 31 7.29 11.95 6.65
CA ILE A 31 8.68 11.54 6.45
C ILE A 31 9.48 12.01 7.68
N LEU A 32 10.11 11.06 8.37
CA LEU A 32 10.93 11.34 9.54
C LEU A 32 12.29 11.97 9.13
N PRO A 33 12.89 12.79 10.01
CA PRO A 33 14.20 13.39 9.75
C PRO A 33 15.29 12.31 9.57
N GLY A 34 16.31 12.63 8.76
CA GLY A 34 17.36 11.67 8.38
C GLY A 34 17.03 10.83 7.15
N ALA A 35 16.15 11.35 6.27
CA ALA A 35 15.92 10.81 4.95
C ALA A 35 16.99 11.27 3.95
N SER A 36 17.48 10.33 3.13
CA SER A 36 18.23 10.56 1.89
C SER A 36 17.38 10.09 0.70
N SER A 37 17.86 10.29 -0.53
CA SER A 37 17.19 9.80 -1.75
C SER A 37 16.93 8.29 -1.70
N HIS A 38 17.91 7.52 -1.22
CA HIS A 38 17.88 6.06 -1.19
C HIS A 38 17.52 5.48 0.17
N ALA A 39 17.38 6.28 1.23
CA ALA A 39 17.05 5.76 2.55
C ALA A 39 16.12 6.71 3.31
N ALA A 40 14.87 6.32 3.53
CA ALA A 40 13.89 7.14 4.22
C ALA A 40 13.09 6.35 5.26
N SER A 41 12.69 7.04 6.32
CA SER A 41 11.76 6.53 7.33
C SER A 41 10.43 7.24 7.18
N PHE A 42 9.35 6.47 7.06
CA PHE A 42 8.00 6.98 6.95
C PHE A 42 7.21 6.59 8.20
N GLN A 43 6.56 7.55 8.83
CA GLN A 43 5.62 7.33 9.91
C GLN A 43 4.19 7.41 9.36
N ILE A 44 3.40 6.40 9.67
CA ILE A 44 2.01 6.28 9.27
C ILE A 44 1.15 6.28 10.53
N GLU A 45 0.28 7.28 10.65
CA GLU A 45 -0.63 7.44 11.78
C GLU A 45 -1.82 6.49 11.66
N LYS A 46 -2.32 5.99 12.79
CA LYS A 46 -3.46 5.07 12.91
C LYS A 46 -3.34 3.79 12.06
N GLU A 47 -2.14 3.21 12.01
CA GLU A 47 -1.88 1.93 11.33
C GLU A 47 -1.09 0.98 12.23
N ASP A 48 -1.19 -0.31 11.95
CA ASP A 48 -0.60 -1.38 12.75
C ASP A 48 0.07 -2.46 11.89
N HIS A 49 0.31 -3.63 12.50
CA HIS A 49 0.94 -4.79 11.84
C HIS A 49 0.21 -5.27 10.58
N THR A 50 -1.09 -4.99 10.44
CA THR A 50 -1.90 -5.40 9.29
C THR A 50 -1.35 -4.75 8.02
N LEU A 51 -1.29 -3.41 7.99
CA LEU A 51 -0.70 -2.68 6.87
C LEU A 51 0.82 -2.88 6.83
N GLY A 52 1.49 -2.84 7.98
CA GLY A 52 2.95 -2.90 8.06
C GLY A 52 3.53 -4.18 7.49
N ASN A 53 2.97 -5.34 7.86
CA ASN A 53 3.46 -6.62 7.39
C ASN A 53 3.16 -6.83 5.90
N ALA A 54 1.97 -6.44 5.44
CA ALA A 54 1.60 -6.53 4.03
C ALA A 54 2.52 -5.64 3.18
N LEU A 55 2.64 -4.36 3.52
CA LEU A 55 3.46 -3.41 2.78
C LEU A 55 4.94 -3.80 2.78
N ARG A 56 5.46 -4.29 3.91
CA ARG A 56 6.82 -4.85 3.98
C ARG A 56 7.02 -5.97 2.96
N TYR A 57 6.04 -6.85 2.77
CA TYR A 57 6.15 -7.95 1.82
C TYR A 57 6.26 -7.44 0.38
N PHE A 58 5.36 -6.55 -0.03
CA PHE A 58 5.36 -6.00 -1.40
C PHE A 58 6.61 -5.16 -1.69
N VAL A 59 7.03 -4.31 -0.76
CA VAL A 59 8.23 -3.48 -0.95
C VAL A 59 9.50 -4.36 -1.05
N ASN A 60 9.61 -5.42 -0.25
CA ASN A 60 10.76 -6.36 -0.34
C ASN A 60 10.77 -7.22 -1.62
N LYS A 61 9.69 -7.24 -2.40
CA LYS A 61 9.67 -7.92 -3.71
C LYS A 61 10.32 -7.09 -4.82
N ASN A 62 10.44 -5.79 -4.62
CA ASN A 62 11.14 -4.92 -5.56
C ASN A 62 12.66 -5.20 -5.50
N SER A 63 13.28 -5.52 -6.63
CA SER A 63 14.72 -5.80 -6.73
C SER A 63 15.60 -4.60 -6.36
N ASP A 64 15.07 -3.39 -6.50
CA ASP A 64 15.79 -2.15 -6.24
C ASP A 64 15.84 -1.80 -4.74
N VAL A 65 15.10 -2.55 -3.92
CA VAL A 65 15.08 -2.40 -2.46
C VAL A 65 16.14 -3.30 -1.83
N GLU A 66 17.06 -2.69 -1.09
CA GLU A 66 18.06 -3.38 -0.29
C GLU A 66 17.47 -3.81 1.06
N PHE A 67 16.71 -2.92 1.69
CA PHE A 67 16.16 -3.15 3.03
C PHE A 67 14.78 -2.52 3.17
N CYS A 68 13.82 -3.30 3.66
CA CYS A 68 12.55 -2.78 4.14
C CYS A 68 12.13 -3.46 5.44
N GLY A 69 11.90 -2.64 6.47
CA GLY A 69 11.46 -3.07 7.79
C GLY A 69 10.44 -2.10 8.37
N TYR A 70 9.50 -2.63 9.16
CA TYR A 70 8.53 -1.82 9.90
C TYR A 70 8.61 -2.10 11.39
N THR A 71 8.27 -1.10 12.20
CA THR A 71 8.26 -1.17 13.66
C THR A 71 7.10 -0.35 14.21
N ILE A 72 6.52 -0.80 15.31
CA ILE A 72 5.58 -0.01 16.11
C ILE A 72 6.37 0.45 17.35
N PRO A 73 6.58 1.76 17.55
CA PRO A 73 7.41 2.27 18.64
C PRO A 73 6.93 1.81 20.01
N HIS A 74 5.61 1.77 20.20
CA HIS A 74 4.99 1.30 21.43
C HIS A 74 3.59 0.72 21.16
N PRO A 75 3.19 -0.43 21.75
CA PRO A 75 1.89 -1.06 21.47
C PRO A 75 0.66 -0.21 21.77
N SER A 76 0.78 0.76 22.68
CA SER A 76 -0.30 1.70 23.01
C SER A 76 -0.41 2.91 22.08
N GLU A 77 0.57 3.10 21.19
CA GLU A 77 0.52 4.13 20.17
C GLU A 77 0.06 3.53 18.84
N THR A 78 -0.91 4.16 18.20
CA THR A 78 -1.37 3.75 16.87
C THR A 78 -0.48 4.40 15.80
N LYS A 79 0.83 4.20 15.90
CA LYS A 79 1.82 4.75 14.97
C LYS A 79 2.71 3.65 14.46
N MET A 80 2.90 3.63 13.15
CA MET A 80 3.75 2.65 12.50
C MET A 80 4.86 3.35 11.73
N ASN A 81 6.10 2.91 11.94
CA ASN A 81 7.25 3.41 11.21
C ASN A 81 7.74 2.34 10.23
N ILE A 82 7.92 2.72 8.97
CA ILE A 82 8.54 1.89 7.93
C ILE A 82 9.83 2.55 7.43
N ARG A 83 10.93 1.79 7.46
CA ARG A 83 12.23 2.20 6.92
C ARG A 83 12.44 1.47 5.61
N ILE A 84 12.73 2.24 4.55
CA ILE A 84 13.06 1.71 3.23
C ILE A 84 14.46 2.21 2.86
N GLN A 85 15.29 1.29 2.38
CA GLN A 85 16.58 1.58 1.77
C GLN A 85 16.63 0.89 0.40
N THR A 86 16.93 1.66 -0.63
CA THR A 86 17.15 1.20 -2.01
C THR A 86 18.64 1.16 -2.31
N TRP A 87 19.05 0.36 -3.28
CA TRP A 87 20.45 0.33 -3.70
C TRP A 87 20.88 1.68 -4.30
N GLU A 88 22.09 2.14 -3.94
CA GLU A 88 22.64 3.44 -4.38
C GLU A 88 22.90 3.53 -5.89
N ASP A 89 23.04 2.39 -6.58
CA ASP A 89 23.26 2.30 -8.02
C ASP A 89 21.96 2.38 -8.84
N THR A 90 20.80 2.27 -8.18
CA THR A 90 19.49 2.37 -8.83
C THR A 90 19.01 3.82 -8.88
N LYS A 91 18.14 4.13 -9.86
CA LYS A 91 17.46 5.44 -9.92
C LYS A 91 16.24 5.52 -9.01
N THR A 92 15.85 4.39 -8.42
CA THR A 92 14.66 4.25 -7.60
C THR A 92 14.90 4.93 -6.25
N THR A 93 14.07 5.91 -5.91
CA THR A 93 14.13 6.55 -4.59
C THR A 93 13.36 5.72 -3.56
N ALA A 94 13.63 5.93 -2.27
CA ALA A 94 12.88 5.29 -1.20
C ALA A 94 11.36 5.64 -1.25
N VAL A 95 11.02 6.83 -1.77
CA VAL A 95 9.62 7.25 -1.98
C VAL A 95 8.99 6.50 -3.15
N ASP A 96 9.72 6.32 -4.25
CA ASP A 96 9.23 5.56 -5.40
C ASP A 96 9.03 4.08 -5.03
N ALA A 97 9.94 3.49 -4.27
CA ALA A 97 9.82 2.14 -3.75
C ALA A 97 8.57 1.98 -2.85
N LEU A 98 8.30 2.95 -1.98
CA LEU A 98 7.08 2.96 -1.17
C LEU A 98 5.82 3.03 -2.04
N ARG A 99 5.80 3.95 -3.01
CA ARG A 99 4.66 4.14 -3.92
C ARG A 99 4.39 2.87 -4.74
N LYS A 100 5.45 2.28 -5.32
CA LYS A 100 5.34 1.03 -6.09
C LYS A 100 4.81 -0.10 -5.22
N GLY A 101 5.32 -0.26 -3.99
CA GLY A 101 4.84 -1.29 -3.07
C GLY A 101 3.35 -1.14 -2.69
N LEU A 102 2.85 0.10 -2.57
CA LEU A 102 1.42 0.35 -2.34
C LEU A 102 0.56 0.01 -3.55
N ILE A 103 1.01 0.37 -4.76
CA ILE A 103 0.30 0.04 -6.01
C ILE A 103 0.25 -1.48 -6.21
N ASP A 104 1.37 -2.18 -6.03
CA ASP A 104 1.44 -3.64 -6.17
C ASP A 104 0.53 -4.36 -5.18
N MET A 105 0.38 -3.81 -3.97
CA MET A 105 -0.56 -4.32 -2.97
C MET A 105 -2.01 -4.16 -3.41
N MET A 106 -2.39 -3.01 -3.99
CA MET A 106 -3.74 -2.77 -4.51
C MET A 106 -4.05 -3.71 -5.68
N GLU A 107 -3.15 -3.81 -6.65
CA GLU A 107 -3.29 -4.71 -7.80
C GLU A 107 -3.48 -6.17 -7.35
N ALA A 108 -2.75 -6.61 -6.32
CA ALA A 108 -2.92 -7.94 -5.76
C ALA A 108 -4.32 -8.14 -5.13
N CYS A 109 -4.84 -7.13 -4.41
CA CYS A 109 -6.19 -7.18 -3.84
C CYS A 109 -7.28 -7.28 -4.92
N ASP A 110 -7.11 -6.58 -6.04
CA ASP A 110 -8.05 -6.62 -7.17
C ASP A 110 -8.10 -8.01 -7.79
N VAL A 111 -6.94 -8.60 -8.09
CA VAL A 111 -6.83 -9.96 -8.63
C VAL A 111 -7.43 -10.99 -7.68
N ILE A 112 -7.17 -10.87 -6.37
CA ILE A 112 -7.75 -11.77 -5.37
C ILE A 112 -9.28 -11.65 -5.34
N SER A 113 -9.80 -10.42 -5.41
CA SER A 113 -11.25 -10.16 -5.36
C SER A 113 -11.97 -10.71 -6.58
N GLU A 114 -11.39 -10.54 -7.78
CA GLU A 114 -11.89 -11.10 -9.03
C GLU A 114 -11.93 -12.64 -8.95
N LYS A 115 -10.81 -13.28 -8.63
CA LYS A 115 -10.71 -14.74 -8.55
C LYS A 115 -11.63 -15.34 -7.49
N PHE A 116 -11.78 -14.65 -6.36
CA PHE A 116 -12.71 -15.08 -5.32
C PHE A 116 -14.16 -15.00 -5.78
N THR A 117 -14.54 -13.91 -6.47
CA THR A 117 -15.89 -13.71 -7.01
C THR A 117 -16.23 -14.77 -8.05
N GLU A 118 -15.33 -15.03 -9.00
CA GLU A 118 -15.47 -16.10 -9.99
C GLU A 118 -15.69 -17.47 -9.31
N ALA A 119 -14.83 -17.82 -8.35
CA ALA A 119 -14.91 -19.10 -7.66
C ALA A 119 -16.19 -19.27 -6.83
N ARG A 120 -16.68 -18.18 -6.21
CA ARG A 120 -17.95 -18.15 -5.49
C ARG A 120 -19.12 -18.40 -6.44
N ASP A 121 -19.17 -17.67 -7.55
CA ASP A 121 -20.28 -17.76 -8.51
C ASP A 121 -20.33 -19.14 -9.16
N GLU A 122 -19.17 -19.75 -9.45
CA GLU A 122 -19.09 -21.14 -9.90
C GLU A 122 -19.60 -22.15 -8.84
N PHE A 123 -19.34 -21.90 -7.56
CA PHE A 123 -19.81 -22.77 -6.48
C PHE A 123 -21.33 -22.69 -6.32
N ASP A 124 -21.89 -21.48 -6.34
CA ASP A 124 -23.33 -21.25 -6.22
C ASP A 124 -24.10 -21.84 -7.41
N ALA A 125 -23.53 -21.77 -8.63
CA ALA A 125 -24.09 -22.39 -9.83
C ALA A 125 -24.08 -23.94 -9.78
N LYS A 126 -23.17 -24.56 -9.02
CA LYS A 126 -23.10 -26.03 -8.84
C LYS A 126 -24.04 -26.54 -7.75
N GLN A 127 -24.50 -25.68 -6.85
CA GLN A 127 -25.42 -26.02 -5.75
C GLN A 127 -26.90 -25.77 -6.08
N SER A 128 -27.18 -25.09 -7.19
CA SER A 128 -28.51 -24.85 -7.74
C SER A 128 -28.91 -25.95 -8.72
#